data_AF-A0A835SGI9-F1
#
_entry.id   AF-A0A835SGI9-F1
#
_cell.length_a   1.000
_cell.length_b   1.000
_cell.length_c   1.000
_cell.angle_alpha   90.00
_cell.angle_beta   90.00
_cell.angle_gamma   90.00
#
_symmetry.space_group_name_H-M   'P 1'
#
loop_
_entity.id
_entity.type
_entity.pdbx_description
1 polymer ?
#
loop_
_entity_poly.entity_id
_entity_poly.type
_entity_poly.pdbx_seq_one_letter_code
_entity_poly.pdbx_strand_id
1 'polypeptide(L)'
;MASFYAPSSFSAVVAANPSRPRLQPISPHLFESLLCPSATCLSVHITPLRSHCVCSSINNIASLRHSKIFRLNSSNFCISAAAEPEPLKIMIAGAPASGKGSQCEMIVKKYGLVHIAAGDLLRAEIAAGTENGKLAKEYMEKGMLVPNEIVVALVKERLQQPDVQQNGWLLDGYPRSLSQAKALEDLCIRPDIFILLDVNEETLVERVVGRRLDSLTGKIYHLKYSPPETEEIAARLVQRFDDTEEKVKLRLKTHHQNIESVLSLYEDVIVKVNGNLSKEDVFNEIDRQLNMLLEMKSKEDPSSMNTMIKEQLNADAVTVKDAYGDGRHVSIDVVSAAFEGQSVVNRQRMVYKAIWEELQTTVHAVDQMTTRTPAEAEGNI
;
A
#
# COMPACT_ATOMS: atom_id res chain seq x y z
N MET A 1 -48.96 47.22 -8.47
CA MET A 1 -48.55 47.72 -9.80
C MET A 1 -47.58 46.70 -10.38
N ALA A 2 -48.04 45.63 -11.02
CA ALA A 2 -48.53 45.54 -12.41
C ALA A 2 -47.40 45.78 -13.44
N SER A 3 -46.85 44.69 -14.00
CA SER A 3 -46.72 44.40 -15.46
C SER A 3 -45.78 43.18 -15.65
N PHE A 4 -46.29 42.00 -16.05
CA PHE A 4 -46.59 41.56 -17.42
C PHE A 4 -45.35 41.47 -18.34
N TYR A 5 -44.84 40.26 -18.58
CA TYR A 5 -44.92 39.53 -19.87
C TYR A 5 -43.99 38.29 -19.87
N ALA A 6 -44.58 37.15 -20.22
CA ALA A 6 -43.96 35.97 -20.83
C ALA A 6 -44.75 35.70 -22.13
N PRO A 7 -44.53 34.64 -22.94
CA PRO A 7 -43.32 33.98 -23.46
C PRO A 7 -43.39 33.80 -25.01
N SER A 8 -42.35 33.23 -25.65
CA SER A 8 -42.44 32.48 -26.94
C SER A 8 -41.14 31.66 -27.08
N SER A 9 -41.07 30.33 -27.25
CA SER A 9 -41.76 29.28 -28.03
C SER A 9 -41.24 29.10 -29.47
N PHE A 10 -40.93 27.82 -29.79
CA PHE A 10 -40.54 27.21 -31.07
C PHE A 10 -39.12 27.51 -31.60
N SER A 11 -38.35 26.58 -32.20
CA SER A 11 -38.68 25.31 -32.85
C SER A 11 -37.47 24.35 -32.85
N ALA A 12 -37.77 23.06 -32.84
CA ALA A 12 -36.83 21.99 -33.17
C ALA A 12 -36.40 22.07 -34.65
N VAL A 13 -35.14 21.80 -34.93
CA VAL A 13 -34.65 21.39 -36.27
C VAL A 13 -33.75 20.17 -36.10
N VAL A 14 -34.23 19.09 -36.70
CA VAL A 14 -33.54 17.84 -36.98
C VAL A 14 -32.69 18.03 -38.23
N ALA A 15 -31.40 17.68 -38.15
CA ALA A 15 -30.50 17.26 -39.23
C ALA A 15 -29.10 17.13 -38.60
N ALA A 16 -28.16 16.29 -38.99
CA ALA A 16 -28.08 15.13 -39.85
C ALA A 16 -26.64 14.62 -39.63
N ASN A 17 -26.49 13.32 -39.46
CA ASN A 17 -25.24 12.60 -39.25
C ASN A 17 -24.28 12.80 -40.45
N PRO A 18 -22.95 12.91 -40.24
CA PRO A 18 -22.07 12.20 -41.15
C PRO A 18 -20.90 11.46 -40.46
N SER A 19 -20.82 10.17 -40.80
CA SER A 19 -19.61 9.38 -41.07
C SER A 19 -18.56 9.19 -39.96
N ARG A 20 -18.73 8.10 -39.21
CA ARG A 20 -17.62 7.33 -38.61
C ARG A 20 -16.77 6.65 -39.71
N PRO A 21 -15.43 6.67 -39.64
CA PRO A 21 -14.62 5.69 -40.34
C PRO A 21 -14.62 4.36 -39.58
N ARG A 22 -15.00 3.28 -40.27
CA ARG A 22 -14.79 1.89 -39.86
C ARG A 22 -13.29 1.59 -39.83
N LEU A 23 -12.76 1.15 -38.70
CA LEU A 23 -11.47 0.44 -38.64
C LEU A 23 -11.73 -1.05 -38.83
N GLN A 24 -11.10 -1.62 -39.86
CA GLN A 24 -11.07 -3.06 -40.13
C GLN A 24 -9.92 -3.72 -39.35
N PRO A 25 -10.03 -5.03 -39.03
CA PRO A 25 -9.01 -5.74 -38.26
C PRO A 25 -7.81 -6.11 -39.14
N ILE A 26 -6.59 -5.87 -38.65
CA ILE A 26 -5.35 -6.31 -39.29
C ILE A 26 -5.02 -7.71 -38.76
N SER A 27 -4.98 -8.68 -39.65
CA SER A 27 -4.49 -10.04 -39.44
C SER A 27 -2.96 -10.13 -39.54
N PRO A 28 -2.30 -11.05 -38.83
CA PRO A 28 -0.85 -11.28 -38.93
C PRO A 28 -0.54 -12.35 -39.98
N HIS A 29 0.47 -12.18 -40.83
CA HIS A 29 1.26 -13.28 -41.45
C HIS A 29 2.40 -12.76 -42.36
N LEU A 30 3.39 -13.65 -42.56
CA LEU A 30 4.59 -13.65 -43.45
C LEU A 30 5.85 -13.11 -42.75
N PHE A 31 6.88 -13.89 -42.37
CA PHE A 31 7.50 -15.15 -42.88
C PHE A 31 7.95 -15.10 -44.34
N GLU A 32 9.26 -14.89 -44.53
CA GLU A 32 10.23 -15.51 -45.49
C GLU A 32 11.34 -14.50 -45.84
N SER A 33 12.57 -14.68 -45.34
CA SER A 33 13.66 -15.52 -45.87
C SER A 33 14.50 -14.84 -46.95
N LEU A 34 15.73 -14.46 -46.62
CA LEU A 34 16.84 -14.35 -47.56
C LEU A 34 18.11 -14.91 -46.90
N LEU A 35 18.74 -15.85 -47.60
CA LEU A 35 19.96 -16.59 -47.24
C LEU A 35 21.25 -15.84 -47.68
N CYS A 36 22.24 -15.90 -46.77
CA CYS A 36 23.69 -16.19 -46.96
C CYS A 36 24.64 -15.23 -47.74
N PRO A 37 25.99 -15.37 -47.61
CA PRO A 37 26.83 -15.98 -46.54
C PRO A 37 28.10 -15.17 -46.16
N SER A 38 28.69 -15.42 -44.97
CA SER A 38 30.10 -15.91 -44.80
C SER A 38 30.60 -15.85 -43.33
N ALA A 39 31.11 -17.01 -42.87
CA ALA A 39 32.08 -17.36 -41.80
C ALA A 39 32.53 -16.29 -40.77
N THR A 40 32.67 -16.57 -39.46
CA THR A 40 33.46 -17.64 -38.84
C THR A 40 32.98 -18.01 -37.42
N CYS A 41 33.24 -19.26 -37.05
CA CYS A 41 32.83 -19.98 -35.84
C CYS A 41 33.49 -19.52 -34.53
N LEU A 42 32.74 -19.61 -33.41
CA LEU A 42 33.18 -20.20 -32.14
C LEU A 42 31.95 -20.56 -31.30
N SER A 43 31.80 -21.84 -31.01
CA SER A 43 30.63 -22.49 -30.42
C SER A 43 30.89 -22.92 -28.98
N VAL A 44 30.01 -22.54 -28.04
CA VAL A 44 29.66 -23.34 -26.86
C VAL A 44 28.19 -23.06 -26.51
N HIS A 45 27.35 -24.10 -26.59
CA HIS A 45 25.94 -24.11 -26.23
C HIS A 45 25.75 -25.32 -25.32
N ILE A 46 25.15 -25.19 -24.12
CA ILE A 46 24.19 -26.16 -23.54
C ILE A 46 23.27 -25.41 -22.55
N THR A 47 21.97 -25.64 -22.73
CA THR A 47 20.76 -25.19 -22.01
C THR A 47 20.43 -26.05 -20.76
N PRO A 48 19.38 -25.73 -19.97
CA PRO A 48 19.30 -26.05 -18.55
C PRO A 48 18.62 -27.40 -18.25
N LEU A 49 18.93 -28.00 -17.10
CA LEU A 49 18.25 -29.20 -16.60
C LEU A 49 17.38 -28.91 -15.37
N ARG A 50 16.10 -29.28 -15.51
CA ARG A 50 15.19 -29.71 -14.44
C ARG A 50 15.78 -30.92 -13.72
N SER A 51 15.71 -30.97 -12.39
CA SER A 51 16.02 -32.17 -11.61
C SER A 51 14.74 -32.74 -10.98
N HIS A 52 14.23 -33.80 -11.61
CA HIS A 52 13.45 -34.82 -10.93
C HIS A 52 14.39 -35.86 -10.31
N CYS A 53 14.02 -36.28 -9.12
CA CYS A 53 14.53 -37.36 -8.29
C CYS A 53 14.65 -38.70 -9.05
N VAL A 54 15.77 -39.43 -8.92
CA VAL A 54 15.79 -40.91 -8.76
C VAL A 54 17.04 -41.33 -7.98
N CYS A 55 16.79 -42.16 -6.98
CA CYS A 55 17.73 -42.88 -6.12
C CYS A 55 18.31 -44.11 -6.82
N SER A 56 19.60 -44.40 -6.64
CA SER A 56 20.11 -45.77 -6.74
C SER A 56 21.41 -45.96 -5.97
N SER A 57 21.35 -46.91 -5.04
CA SER A 57 22.39 -47.46 -4.17
C SER A 57 23.61 -48.00 -4.92
N ILE A 58 24.76 -48.07 -4.23
CA ILE A 58 25.68 -49.23 -4.20
C ILE A 58 26.51 -49.17 -2.90
N ASN A 59 26.59 -50.33 -2.26
CA ASN A 59 27.33 -50.66 -1.04
C ASN A 59 28.85 -50.57 -1.20
N ASN A 60 29.60 -50.23 -0.13
CA ASN A 60 30.58 -51.18 0.44
C ASN A 60 31.30 -50.74 1.74
N ILE A 61 31.54 -51.77 2.58
CA ILE A 61 32.62 -51.98 3.56
C ILE A 61 32.52 -51.37 4.98
N ALA A 62 31.97 -52.20 5.87
CA ALA A 62 32.51 -52.70 7.15
C ALA A 62 33.44 -51.83 8.04
N SER A 63 32.99 -51.61 9.28
CA SER A 63 33.79 -51.86 10.51
C SER A 63 32.90 -51.73 11.75
N LEU A 64 32.80 -52.81 12.52
CA LEU A 64 32.05 -52.96 13.78
C LEU A 64 32.70 -52.18 14.93
N ARG A 65 31.92 -51.38 15.67
CA ARG A 65 31.96 -51.30 17.14
C ARG A 65 30.57 -51.03 17.72
N HIS A 66 30.14 -51.93 18.61
CA HIS A 66 29.03 -51.80 19.56
C HIS A 66 29.17 -50.48 20.36
N SER A 67 28.16 -49.76 20.87
CA SER A 67 26.78 -50.05 21.28
C SER A 67 26.10 -48.73 21.72
N LYS A 68 24.76 -48.71 21.77
CA LYS A 68 23.80 -47.68 22.23
C LYS A 68 23.23 -46.76 21.14
N ILE A 69 22.21 -47.29 20.46
CA ILE A 69 21.21 -46.53 19.72
C ILE A 69 20.27 -45.88 20.74
N PHE A 70 20.35 -44.56 20.89
CA PHE A 70 19.25 -43.75 21.39
C PHE A 70 18.47 -43.30 20.14
N ARG A 71 17.31 -43.92 19.87
CA ARG A 71 16.36 -43.40 18.87
C ARG A 71 15.69 -42.17 19.49
N LEU A 72 16.15 -40.99 19.11
CA LEU A 72 15.31 -39.80 19.23
C LEU A 72 14.33 -39.83 18.07
N ASN A 73 13.05 -40.02 18.40
CA ASN A 73 11.95 -39.87 17.45
C ASN A 73 11.98 -38.45 16.89
N SER A 74 12.04 -38.37 15.56
CA SER A 74 11.82 -37.15 14.78
C SER A 74 10.34 -36.78 14.87
N SER A 75 9.95 -36.14 15.96
CA SER A 75 8.68 -35.42 16.01
C SER A 75 8.82 -34.21 15.09
N ASN A 76 8.04 -34.20 14.01
CA ASN A 76 7.85 -33.04 13.16
C ASN A 76 7.38 -31.86 14.03
N PHE A 77 8.32 -31.02 14.43
CA PHE A 77 8.01 -29.75 15.04
C PHE A 77 7.63 -28.79 13.90
N CYS A 78 6.35 -28.78 13.56
CA CYS A 78 5.79 -27.73 12.72
C CYS A 78 5.86 -26.45 13.56
N ILE A 79 6.90 -25.64 13.34
CA ILE A 79 6.91 -24.24 13.78
C ILE A 79 5.81 -23.58 12.95
N SER A 80 4.63 -23.43 13.55
CA SER A 80 3.63 -22.49 13.05
C SER A 80 4.30 -21.12 13.13
N ALA A 81 4.74 -20.60 11.99
CA ALA A 81 5.12 -19.20 11.88
C ALA A 81 3.92 -18.41 12.39
N ALA A 82 4.09 -17.69 13.51
CA ALA A 82 3.14 -16.67 13.89
C ALA A 82 2.98 -15.75 12.68
N ALA A 83 1.74 -15.43 12.29
CA ALA A 83 1.53 -14.44 11.25
C ALA A 83 2.23 -13.15 11.72
N GLU A 84 3.27 -12.73 11.00
CA GLU A 84 3.92 -11.45 11.27
C GLU A 84 2.85 -10.37 11.15
N PRO A 85 2.79 -9.40 12.09
CA PRO A 85 1.76 -8.36 12.05
C PRO A 85 1.83 -7.63 10.71
N GLU A 86 0.66 -7.37 10.10
CA GLU A 86 0.61 -6.69 8.81
C GLU A 86 1.39 -5.36 8.88
N PRO A 87 2.29 -5.11 7.92
CA PRO A 87 3.13 -3.93 7.98
C PRO A 87 2.31 -2.65 7.80
N LEU A 88 2.81 -1.54 8.35
CA LEU A 88 2.14 -0.25 8.37
C LEU A 88 2.06 0.38 6.96
N LYS A 89 0.87 0.90 6.63
CA LYS A 89 0.52 1.43 5.30
C LYS A 89 0.05 2.89 5.44
N ILE A 90 0.80 3.84 4.90
CA ILE A 90 0.54 5.28 5.07
C ILE A 90 0.34 5.96 3.71
N MET A 91 -0.70 6.78 3.60
CA MET A 91 -0.79 7.80 2.54
C MET A 91 -0.57 9.19 3.12
N ILE A 92 0.16 10.04 2.40
CA ILE A 92 0.29 11.45 2.74
C ILE A 92 -0.05 12.34 1.54
N ALA A 93 -0.98 13.27 1.77
CA ALA A 93 -1.45 14.24 0.80
C ALA A 93 -1.32 15.66 1.33
N GLY A 94 -1.50 16.63 0.43
CA GLY A 94 -1.43 18.05 0.72
C GLY A 94 -0.93 18.83 -0.49
N ALA A 95 -1.08 20.14 -0.44
CA ALA A 95 -0.77 21.02 -1.56
C ALA A 95 0.73 20.99 -1.97
N PRO A 96 1.09 21.36 -3.21
CA PRO A 96 2.49 21.46 -3.63
C PRO A 96 3.31 22.32 -2.65
N ALA A 97 4.48 21.82 -2.23
CA ALA A 97 5.34 22.44 -1.20
C ALA A 97 4.74 22.59 0.22
N SER A 98 3.71 21.81 0.56
CA SER A 98 3.22 21.70 1.95
C SER A 98 4.20 21.08 2.94
N GLY A 99 5.35 20.56 2.50
CA GLY A 99 6.34 19.91 3.36
C GLY A 99 6.25 18.37 3.42
N LYS A 100 5.39 17.75 2.60
CA LYS A 100 5.23 16.28 2.51
C LYS A 100 6.54 15.52 2.47
N GLY A 101 7.41 15.80 1.48
CA GLY A 101 8.68 15.08 1.33
C GLY A 101 9.55 15.10 2.60
N SER A 102 9.63 16.25 3.27
CA SER A 102 10.37 16.38 4.53
C SER A 102 9.75 15.54 5.67
N GLN A 103 8.42 15.42 5.72
CA GLN A 103 7.75 14.56 6.68
C GLN A 103 7.91 13.08 6.30
N CYS A 104 7.85 12.73 5.02
CA CYS A 104 8.09 11.37 4.51
C CYS A 104 9.46 10.86 4.94
N GLU A 105 10.51 11.66 4.79
CA GLU A 105 11.87 11.33 5.21
C GLU A 105 11.93 10.96 6.71
N MET A 106 11.24 11.74 7.55
CA MET A 106 11.23 11.51 9.01
C MET A 106 10.43 10.26 9.37
N ILE A 107 9.27 10.05 8.74
CA ILE A 107 8.41 8.87 8.96
C ILE A 107 9.14 7.60 8.53
N VAL A 108 9.70 7.58 7.32
CA VAL A 108 10.48 6.45 6.78
C VAL A 108 11.64 6.10 7.70
N LYS A 109 12.38 7.11 8.17
CA LYS A 109 13.51 6.90 9.08
C LYS A 109 13.10 6.28 10.41
N LYS A 110 11.94 6.67 10.96
CA LYS A 110 11.47 6.19 12.26
C LYS A 110 10.78 4.82 12.19
N TYR A 111 9.93 4.62 11.19
CA TYR A 111 9.05 3.45 11.09
C TYR A 111 9.56 2.39 10.09
N GLY A 112 10.65 2.64 9.37
CA GLY A 112 11.27 1.66 8.48
C GLY A 112 10.50 1.39 7.19
N LEU A 113 9.56 2.26 6.82
CA LEU A 113 8.68 2.07 5.66
C LEU A 113 9.40 2.33 4.33
N VAL A 114 8.88 1.74 3.25
CA VAL A 114 9.33 2.08 1.91
C VAL A 114 8.65 3.36 1.41
N HIS A 115 9.43 4.38 1.10
CA HIS A 115 8.93 5.62 0.49
C HIS A 115 8.60 5.42 -0.99
N ILE A 116 7.37 5.75 -1.39
CA ILE A 116 6.92 5.67 -2.77
C ILE A 116 6.32 7.04 -3.15
N ALA A 117 7.11 7.85 -3.85
CA ALA A 117 6.66 9.14 -4.39
C ALA A 117 6.30 9.01 -5.87
N ALA A 118 5.02 9.16 -6.21
CA ALA A 118 4.57 9.06 -7.61
C ALA A 118 5.26 10.07 -8.53
N GLY A 119 5.56 11.28 -8.01
CA GLY A 119 6.30 12.29 -8.75
C GLY A 119 7.76 11.90 -9.05
N ASP A 120 8.39 11.12 -8.17
CA ASP A 120 9.77 10.66 -8.35
C ASP A 120 9.82 9.49 -9.33
N LEU A 121 8.87 8.55 -9.25
CA LEU A 121 8.70 7.48 -10.25
C LEU A 121 8.52 8.06 -11.66
N LEU A 122 7.66 9.07 -11.83
CA LEU A 122 7.47 9.73 -13.13
C LEU A 122 8.75 10.43 -13.62
N ARG A 123 9.51 11.08 -12.74
CA ARG A 123 10.78 11.73 -13.14
C ARG A 123 11.86 10.71 -13.48
N ALA A 124 11.88 9.56 -12.83
CA ALA A 124 12.77 8.45 -13.19
C ALA A 124 12.47 7.93 -14.60
N GLU A 125 11.19 7.74 -14.95
CA GLU A 125 10.76 7.36 -16.31
C GLU A 125 11.17 8.40 -17.36
N ILE A 126 11.03 9.69 -17.04
CA ILE A 126 11.48 10.79 -17.91
C ILE A 126 13.00 10.72 -18.13
N ALA A 127 13.77 10.50 -17.06
CA ALA A 127 15.23 10.42 -17.14
C ALA A 127 15.70 9.18 -17.91
N ALA A 128 14.99 8.06 -17.77
CA ALA A 128 15.24 6.83 -18.52
C ALA A 128 14.81 6.92 -20.00
N GLY A 129 14.01 7.93 -20.37
CA GLY A 129 13.58 8.16 -21.75
C GLY A 129 12.57 7.14 -22.28
N THR A 130 11.81 6.50 -21.38
CA THR A 130 10.76 5.54 -21.75
C THR A 130 9.61 6.23 -22.50
N GLU A 131 8.78 5.47 -23.21
CA GLU A 131 7.59 6.03 -23.89
C GLU A 131 6.62 6.66 -22.89
N ASN A 132 6.40 6.01 -21.74
CA ASN A 132 5.61 6.57 -20.64
C ASN A 132 6.26 7.84 -20.07
N GLY A 133 7.59 7.87 -19.96
CA GLY A 133 8.36 9.03 -19.53
C GLY A 133 8.18 10.23 -20.47
N LYS A 134 8.25 10.02 -21.79
CA LYS A 134 8.03 11.08 -22.79
C LYS A 134 6.63 11.67 -22.66
N LEU A 135 5.61 10.83 -22.52
CA LEU A 135 4.23 11.30 -22.33
C LEU A 135 4.07 12.03 -20.99
N ALA A 136 4.60 11.47 -19.90
CA ALA A 136 4.57 12.10 -18.58
C ALA A 136 5.22 13.49 -18.59
N LYS A 137 6.35 13.64 -19.30
CA LYS A 137 7.04 14.92 -19.47
C LYS A 137 6.11 15.99 -20.06
N GLU A 138 5.36 15.67 -21.11
CA GLU A 138 4.46 16.62 -21.77
C GLU A 138 3.38 17.17 -20.81
N TYR A 139 2.76 16.30 -20.02
CA TYR A 139 1.75 16.72 -19.04
C TYR A 139 2.38 17.53 -17.89
N MET A 140 3.53 17.09 -17.38
CA MET A 140 4.24 17.76 -16.28
C MET A 140 4.75 19.15 -16.68
N GLU A 141 5.25 19.33 -17.90
CA GLU A 141 5.69 20.63 -18.41
C GLU A 141 4.55 21.64 -18.49
N LYS A 142 3.33 21.17 -18.80
CA LYS A 142 2.09 21.95 -18.82
C LYS A 142 1.46 22.12 -17.43
N GLY A 143 2.06 21.56 -16.36
CA GLY A 143 1.51 21.58 -15.00
C GLY A 143 0.21 20.77 -14.82
N MET A 144 -0.08 19.85 -15.74
CA MET A 144 -1.26 18.98 -15.70
C MET A 144 -0.96 17.65 -15.00
N LEU A 145 -2.01 16.94 -14.59
CA LEU A 145 -1.88 15.58 -14.10
C LEU A 145 -1.57 14.63 -15.27
N VAL A 146 -0.62 13.73 -15.04
CA VAL A 146 -0.32 12.62 -15.95
C VAL A 146 -1.53 11.66 -15.99
N PRO A 147 -1.88 11.07 -17.15
CA PRO A 147 -2.97 10.12 -17.28
C PRO A 147 -2.92 9.01 -16.23
N ASN A 148 -4.09 8.63 -15.72
CA ASN A 148 -4.21 7.72 -14.59
C ASN A 148 -3.59 6.35 -14.89
N GLU A 149 -3.75 5.85 -16.12
CA GLU A 149 -3.30 4.53 -16.54
C GLU A 149 -1.79 4.38 -16.34
N ILE A 150 -1.03 5.44 -16.60
CA ILE A 150 0.43 5.45 -16.41
C ILE A 150 0.77 5.44 -14.93
N VAL A 151 0.16 6.35 -14.15
CA VAL A 151 0.53 6.52 -12.74
C VAL A 151 0.11 5.31 -11.90
N VAL A 152 -1.09 4.78 -12.13
CA VAL A 152 -1.60 3.58 -11.44
C VAL A 152 -0.69 2.40 -11.71
N ALA A 153 -0.27 2.18 -12.96
CA ALA A 153 0.61 1.07 -13.31
C ALA A 153 1.97 1.16 -12.59
N LEU A 154 2.61 2.34 -12.62
CA LEU A 154 3.89 2.58 -11.95
C LEU A 154 3.81 2.37 -10.43
N VAL A 155 2.76 2.90 -9.80
CA VAL A 155 2.57 2.76 -8.35
C VAL A 155 2.27 1.31 -7.97
N LYS A 156 1.40 0.64 -8.73
CA LYS A 156 1.06 -0.78 -8.52
C LYS A 156 2.30 -1.67 -8.60
N GLU A 157 3.11 -1.51 -9.64
CA GLU A 157 4.33 -2.30 -9.81
C GLU A 157 5.29 -2.10 -8.63
N ARG A 158 5.46 -0.85 -8.18
CA ARG A 158 6.33 -0.56 -7.03
C ARG A 158 5.82 -1.19 -5.73
N LEU A 159 4.50 -1.13 -5.49
CA LEU A 159 3.86 -1.68 -4.29
C LEU A 159 3.95 -3.21 -4.22
N GLN A 160 4.07 -3.91 -5.36
CA GLN A 160 4.19 -5.37 -5.41
C GLN A 160 5.61 -5.89 -5.09
N GLN A 161 6.59 -5.00 -4.93
CA GLN A 161 7.97 -5.43 -4.68
C GLN A 161 8.14 -6.00 -3.26
N PRO A 162 9.04 -6.99 -3.06
CA PRO A 162 9.16 -7.70 -1.79
C PRO A 162 9.53 -6.80 -0.60
N ASP A 163 10.34 -5.76 -0.82
CA ASP A 163 10.74 -4.80 0.20
C ASP A 163 9.53 -4.03 0.76
N VAL A 164 8.57 -3.70 -0.10
CA VAL A 164 7.32 -3.02 0.27
C VAL A 164 6.38 -3.95 1.01
N GLN A 165 6.23 -5.18 0.51
CA GLN A 165 5.37 -6.17 1.13
C GLN A 165 5.85 -6.56 2.54
N GLN A 166 7.16 -6.50 2.79
CA GLN A 166 7.75 -6.82 4.09
C GLN A 166 7.74 -5.64 5.07
N ASN A 167 8.12 -4.44 4.61
CA ASN A 167 8.33 -3.30 5.51
C ASN A 167 7.16 -2.32 5.56
N GLY A 168 6.18 -2.49 4.68
CA GLY A 168 5.10 -1.53 4.50
C GLY A 168 5.50 -0.37 3.60
N TRP A 169 4.57 0.55 3.39
CA TRP A 169 4.74 1.63 2.42
C TRP A 169 4.23 2.96 2.91
N LEU A 170 4.86 4.01 2.39
CA LEU A 170 4.43 5.39 2.49
C LEU A 170 4.26 5.97 1.09
N LEU A 171 3.01 6.21 0.69
CA LEU A 171 2.66 6.84 -0.58
C LEU A 171 2.64 8.37 -0.44
N ASP A 172 3.56 9.04 -1.14
CA ASP A 172 3.67 10.51 -1.15
C ASP A 172 3.00 11.13 -2.38
N GLY A 173 1.94 11.90 -2.10
CA GLY A 173 1.28 12.73 -3.09
C GLY A 173 0.53 11.93 -4.15
N TYR A 174 0.03 10.75 -3.80
CA TYR A 174 -0.86 9.90 -4.58
C TYR A 174 -1.84 9.21 -3.61
N PRO A 175 -3.15 9.13 -3.92
CA PRO A 175 -3.83 9.61 -5.13
C PRO A 175 -4.04 11.13 -5.19
N ARG A 176 -4.22 11.68 -6.41
CA ARG A 176 -4.51 13.12 -6.68
C ARG A 176 -5.85 13.39 -7.37
N SER A 177 -6.60 12.35 -7.68
CA SER A 177 -7.93 12.43 -8.28
C SER A 177 -8.79 11.27 -7.79
N LEU A 178 -10.11 11.45 -7.80
CA LEU A 178 -11.07 10.40 -7.44
C LEU A 178 -10.84 9.10 -8.22
N SER A 179 -10.55 9.20 -9.52
CA SER A 179 -10.26 8.04 -10.37
C SER A 179 -9.01 7.27 -9.94
N GLN A 180 -7.98 7.94 -9.43
CA GLN A 180 -6.77 7.29 -8.92
C GLN A 180 -7.05 6.57 -7.59
N ALA A 181 -7.82 7.21 -6.72
CA ALA A 181 -8.24 6.63 -5.45
C ALA A 181 -9.11 5.38 -5.66
N LYS A 182 -10.10 5.44 -6.57
CA LYS A 182 -10.90 4.27 -6.96
C LYS A 182 -10.05 3.13 -7.53
N ALA A 183 -9.07 3.45 -8.38
CA ALA A 183 -8.18 2.43 -8.93
C ALA A 183 -7.35 1.73 -7.85
N LEU A 184 -7.00 2.39 -6.74
CA LEU A 184 -6.35 1.75 -5.60
C LEU A 184 -7.30 0.85 -4.82
N GLU A 185 -8.54 1.30 -4.57
CA GLU A 185 -9.58 0.49 -3.92
C GLU A 185 -9.90 -0.77 -4.74
N ASP A 186 -10.02 -0.67 -6.06
CA ASP A 186 -10.25 -1.80 -6.97
C ASP A 186 -9.09 -2.82 -6.94
N LEU A 187 -7.88 -2.38 -6.55
CA LEU A 187 -6.70 -3.21 -6.36
C LEU A 187 -6.54 -3.70 -4.91
N CYS A 188 -7.50 -3.42 -4.03
CA CYS A 188 -7.43 -3.69 -2.59
C CYS A 188 -6.22 -3.04 -1.90
N ILE A 189 -5.76 -1.88 -2.39
CA ILE A 189 -4.66 -1.12 -1.81
C ILE A 189 -5.25 0.03 -1.00
N ARG A 190 -5.44 -0.20 0.30
CA ARG A 190 -5.97 0.78 1.25
C ARG A 190 -4.94 1.11 2.34
N PRO A 191 -4.76 2.39 2.71
CA PRO A 191 -3.87 2.75 3.81
C PRO A 191 -4.52 2.47 5.17
N ASP A 192 -3.70 2.33 6.19
CA ASP A 192 -4.16 2.34 7.59
C ASP A 192 -4.49 3.77 8.04
N ILE A 193 -3.76 4.76 7.50
CA ILE A 193 -3.93 6.17 7.80
C ILE A 193 -3.67 7.03 6.56
N PHE A 194 -4.53 8.02 6.35
CA PHE A 194 -4.41 9.02 5.31
C PHE A 194 -4.13 10.39 5.92
N ILE A 195 -2.90 10.85 5.85
CA ILE A 195 -2.47 12.12 6.45
C ILE A 195 -2.65 13.25 5.44
N LEU A 196 -3.43 14.27 5.79
CA LEU A 196 -3.56 15.50 5.02
C LEU A 196 -2.80 16.64 5.69
N LEU A 197 -1.74 17.13 5.05
CA LEU A 197 -1.02 18.33 5.49
C LEU A 197 -1.73 19.60 4.99
N ASP A 198 -2.27 20.37 5.93
CA ASP A 198 -2.94 21.65 5.67
C ASP A 198 -1.98 22.83 5.89
N VAL A 199 -1.83 23.68 4.88
CA VAL A 199 -0.86 24.79 4.86
C VAL A 199 -1.45 25.97 4.11
N ASN A 200 -1.25 27.18 4.64
CA ASN A 200 -1.75 28.42 4.06
C ASN A 200 -1.14 28.68 2.68
N GLU A 201 -1.96 29.12 1.72
CA GLU A 201 -1.57 29.25 0.32
C GLU A 201 -0.42 30.24 0.10
N GLU A 202 -0.39 31.35 0.84
CA GLU A 202 0.70 32.35 0.72
C GLU A 202 2.06 31.74 1.03
N THR A 203 2.09 30.82 1.99
CA THR A 203 3.31 30.10 2.40
C THR A 203 3.76 29.08 1.35
N LEU A 204 2.82 28.47 0.62
CA LEU A 204 3.11 27.45 -0.38
C LEU A 204 3.86 28.01 -1.59
N VAL A 205 3.45 29.20 -2.08
CA VAL A 205 4.08 29.84 -3.24
C VAL A 205 5.53 30.21 -2.94
N GLU A 206 5.79 30.85 -1.78
CA GLU A 206 7.16 31.17 -1.33
C GLU A 206 8.01 29.91 -1.26
N ARG A 207 7.47 28.82 -0.69
CA ARG A 207 8.17 27.55 -0.49
C ARG A 207 8.56 26.86 -1.80
N VAL A 208 7.76 26.94 -2.86
CA VAL A 208 8.14 26.31 -4.14
C VAL A 208 9.26 27.09 -4.82
N VAL A 209 9.16 28.42 -4.89
CA VAL A 209 10.15 29.25 -5.60
C VAL A 209 11.54 29.13 -4.96
N GLY A 210 11.59 29.00 -3.63
CA GLY A 210 12.83 28.78 -2.88
C GLY A 210 13.38 27.35 -2.90
N ARG A 211 12.64 26.37 -3.48
CA ARG A 211 13.04 24.96 -3.48
C ARG A 211 14.18 24.69 -4.46
N ARG A 212 15.14 23.89 -4.02
CA ARG A 212 16.28 23.43 -4.80
C ARG A 212 16.45 21.92 -4.65
N LEU A 213 17.04 21.28 -5.66
CA LEU A 213 17.35 19.86 -5.70
C LEU A 213 18.85 19.70 -5.89
N ASP A 214 19.48 18.89 -5.05
CA ASP A 214 20.83 18.39 -5.32
C ASP A 214 20.75 17.26 -6.35
N SER A 215 21.38 17.45 -7.51
CA SER A 215 21.36 16.49 -8.61
C SER A 215 22.10 15.19 -8.32
N LEU A 216 23.04 15.19 -7.36
CA LEU A 216 23.81 14.00 -6.99
C LEU A 216 23.12 13.15 -5.92
N THR A 217 22.58 13.80 -4.89
CA THR A 217 21.99 13.10 -3.74
C THR A 217 20.47 12.95 -3.84
N GLY A 218 19.82 13.72 -4.71
CA GLY A 218 18.36 13.80 -4.77
C GLY A 218 17.72 14.57 -3.61
N LYS A 219 18.54 15.09 -2.68
CA LYS A 219 18.05 15.80 -1.49
C LYS A 219 17.45 17.15 -1.86
N ILE A 220 16.31 17.46 -1.24
CA ILE A 220 15.60 18.73 -1.43
C ILE A 220 16.10 19.75 -0.40
N TYR A 221 16.42 20.94 -0.88
CA TYR A 221 16.83 22.10 -0.09
C TYR A 221 15.87 23.27 -0.28
N HIS A 222 15.93 24.22 0.64
CA HIS A 222 15.25 25.50 0.51
C HIS A 222 16.18 26.64 0.92
N LEU A 223 16.30 27.68 0.09
CA LEU A 223 17.24 28.80 0.29
C LEU A 223 17.09 29.59 1.61
N LYS A 224 16.06 29.33 2.40
CA LYS A 224 15.67 30.09 3.62
C LYS A 224 15.45 29.16 4.79
N TYR A 225 14.60 28.14 4.61
CA TYR A 225 14.20 27.23 5.70
C TYR A 225 15.12 26.03 5.88
N SER A 226 15.86 25.62 4.83
CA SER A 226 16.78 24.49 4.89
C SER A 226 17.91 24.71 3.88
N PRO A 227 18.81 25.67 4.16
CA PRO A 227 19.91 25.99 3.24
C PRO A 227 20.90 24.82 3.13
N PRO A 228 21.65 24.74 2.02
CA PRO A 228 22.69 23.73 1.84
C PRO A 228 23.77 23.84 2.92
N GLU A 229 24.30 22.70 3.36
CA GLU A 229 25.29 22.64 4.44
C GLU A 229 26.67 23.14 4.01
N THR A 230 26.99 23.06 2.70
CA THR A 230 28.29 23.48 2.15
C THR A 230 28.10 24.29 0.87
N GLU A 231 29.09 25.15 0.56
CA GLU A 231 29.12 25.93 -0.68
C GLU A 231 29.19 25.04 -1.93
N GLU A 232 29.83 23.87 -1.83
CA GLU A 232 29.90 22.90 -2.93
C GLU A 232 28.51 22.35 -3.29
N ILE A 233 27.70 22.01 -2.27
CA ILE A 233 26.31 21.60 -2.49
C ILE A 233 25.54 22.78 -3.08
N ALA A 234 25.69 23.99 -2.51
CA ALA A 234 25.01 25.19 -2.96
C ALA A 234 25.24 25.49 -4.45
N ALA A 235 26.47 25.31 -4.94
CA ALA A 235 26.86 25.60 -6.32
C ALA A 235 26.25 24.63 -7.34
N ARG A 236 25.92 23.39 -6.94
CA ARG A 236 25.35 22.36 -7.83
C ARG A 236 23.83 22.23 -7.73
N LEU A 237 23.19 22.99 -6.84
CA LEU A 237 21.74 22.98 -6.66
C LEU A 237 21.03 23.44 -7.94
N VAL A 238 20.05 22.65 -8.38
CA VAL A 238 19.20 22.98 -9.53
C VAL A 238 17.76 23.19 -9.11
N GLN A 239 17.02 23.96 -9.90
CA GLN A 239 15.56 24.04 -9.76
C GLN A 239 14.92 22.99 -10.66
N ARG A 240 13.82 22.37 -10.21
CA ARG A 240 13.07 21.46 -11.06
C ARG A 240 12.37 22.25 -12.17
N PHE A 241 12.24 21.67 -13.35
CA PHE A 241 11.60 22.34 -14.49
C PHE A 241 10.11 22.67 -14.25
N ASP A 242 9.45 22.00 -13.30
CA ASP A 242 8.07 22.22 -12.89
C ASP A 242 7.91 23.16 -11.67
N ASP A 243 9.01 23.75 -11.18
CA ASP A 243 9.04 24.66 -10.03
C ASP A 243 9.04 26.14 -10.44
N THR A 244 8.15 26.53 -11.35
CA THR A 244 7.92 27.93 -11.71
C THR A 244 6.65 28.47 -11.05
N GLU A 245 6.59 29.78 -10.77
CA GLU A 245 5.44 30.39 -10.10
C GLU A 245 4.11 30.11 -10.84
N GLU A 246 4.11 30.22 -12.16
CA GLU A 246 2.93 29.94 -13.01
C GLU A 246 2.46 28.49 -12.88
N LYS A 247 3.39 27.52 -12.92
CA LYS A 247 3.06 26.10 -12.79
C LYS A 247 2.57 25.75 -11.39
N VAL A 248 3.09 26.41 -10.37
CA VAL A 248 2.65 26.23 -8.98
C VAL A 248 1.20 26.64 -8.80
N LYS A 249 0.81 27.81 -9.32
CA LYS A 249 -0.58 28.29 -9.29
C LYS A 249 -1.53 27.29 -9.97
N LEU A 250 -1.14 26.74 -11.12
CA LEU A 250 -1.94 25.72 -11.80
C LEU A 250 -2.07 24.44 -10.96
N ARG A 251 -0.98 23.96 -10.37
CA ARG A 251 -0.98 22.76 -9.52
C ARG A 251 -1.80 22.96 -8.25
N LEU A 252 -1.76 24.15 -7.66
CA LEU A 252 -2.60 24.52 -6.52
C LEU A 252 -4.07 24.50 -6.91
N LYS A 253 -4.43 25.09 -8.06
CA LYS A 253 -5.81 25.05 -8.57
C LYS A 253 -6.29 23.61 -8.76
N THR A 254 -5.52 22.76 -9.43
CA THR A 254 -5.88 21.35 -9.64
C THR A 254 -5.99 20.59 -8.33
N HIS A 255 -5.11 20.87 -7.35
CA HIS A 255 -5.20 20.27 -6.03
C HIS A 255 -6.53 20.61 -5.34
N HIS A 256 -6.90 21.88 -5.27
CA HIS A 256 -8.15 22.32 -4.64
C HIS A 256 -9.39 21.75 -5.34
N GLN A 257 -9.36 21.62 -6.67
CA GLN A 257 -10.47 21.06 -7.44
C GLN A 257 -10.71 19.57 -7.14
N ASN A 258 -9.65 18.82 -6.83
CA ASN A 258 -9.73 17.37 -6.73
C ASN A 258 -9.70 16.85 -5.29
N ILE A 259 -9.11 17.58 -4.34
CA ILE A 259 -8.78 17.04 -3.02
C ILE A 259 -10.02 16.54 -2.28
N GLU A 260 -11.10 17.32 -2.24
CA GLU A 260 -12.36 16.95 -1.57
C GLU A 260 -12.91 15.60 -2.07
N SER A 261 -12.84 15.36 -3.38
CA SER A 261 -13.30 14.10 -3.98
C SER A 261 -12.42 12.90 -3.63
N VAL A 262 -11.15 13.13 -3.28
CA VAL A 262 -10.24 12.09 -2.79
C VAL A 262 -10.50 11.84 -1.31
N LEU A 263 -10.66 12.90 -0.51
CA LEU A 263 -10.86 12.79 0.93
C LEU A 263 -12.15 12.02 1.25
N SER A 264 -13.21 12.19 0.46
CA SER A 264 -14.50 11.52 0.67
C SER A 264 -14.44 9.99 0.57
N LEU A 265 -13.40 9.40 -0.05
CA LEU A 265 -13.20 7.95 -0.08
C LEU A 265 -12.48 7.40 1.15
N TYR A 266 -11.77 8.26 1.89
CA TYR A 266 -10.90 7.90 3.01
C TYR A 266 -11.33 8.56 4.32
N GLU A 267 -12.60 8.96 4.45
CA GLU A 267 -13.12 9.68 5.63
C GLU A 267 -12.95 8.89 6.94
N ASP A 268 -12.89 7.56 6.85
CA ASP A 268 -12.69 6.64 7.96
C ASP A 268 -11.24 6.59 8.48
N VAL A 269 -10.25 6.94 7.64
CA VAL A 269 -8.81 6.84 7.96
C VAL A 269 -8.08 8.17 7.85
N ILE A 270 -8.79 9.27 7.55
CA ILE A 270 -8.18 10.58 7.33
C ILE A 270 -7.81 11.27 8.64
N VAL A 271 -6.59 11.80 8.68
CA VAL A 271 -6.10 12.68 9.76
C VAL A 271 -5.57 13.97 9.16
N LYS A 272 -6.17 15.09 9.55
CA LYS A 272 -5.74 16.43 9.13
C LYS A 272 -4.69 16.96 10.10
N VAL A 273 -3.54 17.36 9.58
CA VAL A 273 -2.40 17.87 10.36
C VAL A 273 -2.07 19.29 9.91
N ASN A 274 -1.90 20.20 10.87
CA ASN A 274 -1.51 21.58 10.61
C ASN A 274 -0.03 21.66 10.20
N GLY A 275 0.24 21.89 8.92
CA GLY A 275 1.58 22.02 8.34
C GLY A 275 2.18 23.45 8.37
N ASN A 276 1.52 24.39 9.07
CA ASN A 276 2.02 25.76 9.25
C ASN A 276 3.03 25.89 10.41
N LEU A 277 3.27 24.81 11.16
CA LEU A 277 4.20 24.76 12.29
C LEU A 277 5.64 24.45 11.84
N SER A 278 6.56 24.33 12.80
CA SER A 278 7.93 23.89 12.54
C SER A 278 7.98 22.45 12.00
N LYS A 279 9.06 22.07 11.31
CA LYS A 279 9.22 20.73 10.73
C LYS A 279 9.07 19.65 11.82
N GLU A 280 9.64 19.90 12.99
CA GLU A 280 9.65 19.02 14.14
C GLU A 280 8.27 18.92 14.80
N ASP A 281 7.56 20.04 14.95
CA ASP A 281 6.22 20.03 15.56
C ASP A 281 5.19 19.30 14.70
N VAL A 282 5.25 19.51 13.38
CA VAL A 282 4.41 18.77 12.42
C VAL A 282 4.69 17.27 12.51
N PHE A 283 5.97 16.90 12.60
CA PHE A 283 6.35 15.49 12.74
C PHE A 283 5.86 14.91 14.07
N ASN A 284 6.03 15.63 15.19
CA ASN A 284 5.60 15.18 16.50
C ASN A 284 4.07 14.94 16.56
N GLU A 285 3.28 15.73 15.85
CA GLU A 285 1.84 15.50 15.71
C GLU A 285 1.57 14.22 14.92
N ILE A 286 2.19 14.06 13.74
CA ILE A 286 2.04 12.84 12.92
C ILE A 286 2.45 11.60 13.73
N ASP A 287 3.57 11.69 14.43
CA ASP A 287 4.13 10.62 15.25
C ASP A 287 3.15 10.16 16.33
N ARG A 288 2.48 11.11 16.99
CA ARG A 288 1.46 10.81 18.00
C ARG A 288 0.31 10.02 17.40
N GLN A 289 -0.18 10.44 16.23
CA GLN A 289 -1.29 9.78 15.53
C GLN A 289 -0.91 8.36 15.08
N LEU A 290 0.31 8.20 14.55
CA LEU A 290 0.83 6.88 14.16
C LEU A 290 1.02 5.96 15.37
N ASN A 291 1.53 6.46 16.50
CA ASN A 291 1.67 5.65 17.71
C ASN A 291 0.32 5.21 18.26
N MET A 292 -0.69 6.09 18.28
CA MET A 292 -2.06 5.72 18.67
C MET A 292 -2.62 4.61 17.77
N LEU A 293 -2.42 4.71 16.46
CA LEU A 293 -2.85 3.69 15.50
C LEU A 293 -2.13 2.35 15.73
N LEU A 294 -0.82 2.36 15.97
CA LEU A 294 -0.05 1.15 16.26
C LEU A 294 -0.49 0.50 17.57
N GLU A 295 -0.81 1.29 18.60
CA GLU A 295 -1.38 0.79 19.85
C GLU A 295 -2.75 0.14 19.62
N MET A 296 -3.62 0.74 18.79
CA MET A 296 -4.92 0.15 18.43
C MET A 296 -4.73 -1.16 17.67
N LYS A 297 -3.86 -1.19 16.65
CA LYS A 297 -3.54 -2.41 15.90
C LYS A 297 -2.99 -3.54 16.77
N SER A 298 -2.17 -3.20 17.77
CA SER A 298 -1.63 -4.19 18.71
C SER A 298 -2.71 -4.85 19.59
N LYS A 299 -3.85 -4.17 19.81
CA LYS A 299 -5.01 -4.68 20.56
C LYS A 299 -5.99 -5.46 19.67
N GLU A 300 -5.97 -5.23 18.36
CA GLU A 300 -6.86 -5.87 17.38
C GLU A 300 -6.32 -7.20 16.81
N ASP A 301 -5.06 -7.55 17.09
CA ASP A 301 -4.47 -8.84 16.68
C ASP A 301 -5.29 -10.02 17.27
N PRO A 302 -5.58 -11.12 16.53
CA PRO A 302 -6.32 -12.28 17.04
C PRO A 302 -5.72 -12.89 18.32
N SER A 303 -4.44 -12.64 18.58
CA SER A 303 -3.76 -12.94 19.86
C SER A 303 -4.40 -12.24 21.06
N SER A 304 -4.91 -11.02 20.86
CA SER A 304 -5.68 -10.25 21.85
C SER A 304 -7.04 -10.90 22.12
N MET A 305 -7.78 -11.31 21.08
CA MET A 305 -9.05 -12.04 21.24
C MET A 305 -8.83 -13.39 21.95
N ASN A 306 -7.77 -14.12 21.61
CA ASN A 306 -7.38 -15.34 22.33
C ASN A 306 -7.12 -15.07 23.83
N THR A 307 -6.44 -13.96 24.15
CA THR A 307 -6.11 -13.57 25.52
C THR A 307 -7.37 -13.16 26.29
N MET A 308 -8.25 -12.35 25.68
CA MET A 308 -9.50 -11.91 26.30
C MET A 308 -10.48 -13.05 26.56
N ILE A 309 -10.66 -13.96 25.61
CA ILE A 309 -11.48 -15.16 25.80
C ILE A 309 -10.87 -16.03 26.91
N LYS A 310 -9.53 -16.19 26.93
CA LYS A 310 -8.84 -16.93 27.99
C LYS A 310 -9.08 -16.33 29.36
N GLU A 311 -8.95 -15.02 29.50
CA GLU A 311 -9.11 -14.33 30.79
C GLU A 311 -10.56 -14.30 31.26
N GLN A 312 -11.52 -13.96 30.39
CA GLN A 312 -12.93 -13.83 30.78
C GLN A 312 -13.63 -15.17 31.03
N LEU A 313 -13.26 -16.22 30.29
CA LEU A 313 -13.85 -17.55 30.44
C LEU A 313 -12.96 -18.53 31.21
N ASN A 314 -11.82 -18.06 31.73
CA ASN A 314 -10.79 -18.87 32.38
C ASN A 314 -10.49 -20.16 31.58
N ALA A 315 -10.32 -19.99 30.27
CA ALA A 315 -10.27 -21.08 29.30
C ALA A 315 -8.89 -21.72 29.24
N ASP A 316 -8.85 -23.06 29.18
CA ASP A 316 -7.62 -23.85 29.11
C ASP A 316 -6.96 -23.72 27.73
N ALA A 317 -7.77 -23.67 26.66
CA ALA A 317 -7.31 -23.46 25.30
C ALA A 317 -8.29 -22.59 24.51
N VAL A 318 -7.76 -21.64 23.75
CA VAL A 318 -8.52 -20.81 22.80
C VAL A 318 -7.74 -20.78 21.50
N THR A 319 -8.42 -21.03 20.39
CA THR A 319 -7.87 -20.89 19.05
C THR A 319 -8.83 -20.07 18.21
N VAL A 320 -8.43 -18.84 17.90
CA VAL A 320 -9.08 -18.01 16.89
C VAL A 320 -8.30 -18.13 15.59
N LYS A 321 -8.98 -18.53 14.51
CA LYS A 321 -8.43 -18.60 13.16
C LYS A 321 -9.18 -17.64 12.25
N ASP A 322 -8.44 -16.96 11.39
CA ASP A 322 -9.03 -16.30 10.24
C ASP A 322 -9.50 -17.36 9.25
N ALA A 323 -10.80 -17.38 8.96
CA ALA A 323 -11.41 -18.40 8.09
C ALA A 323 -11.06 -18.18 6.61
N TYR A 324 -10.80 -16.93 6.19
CA TYR A 324 -10.62 -16.57 4.78
C TYR A 324 -9.32 -15.79 4.50
N GLY A 325 -8.55 -15.42 5.52
CA GLY A 325 -7.33 -14.62 5.40
C GLY A 325 -7.60 -13.13 5.19
N ASP A 326 -8.79 -12.65 5.57
CA ASP A 326 -9.25 -11.27 5.39
C ASP A 326 -9.27 -10.43 6.68
N GLY A 327 -8.91 -11.05 7.80
CA GLY A 327 -8.89 -10.45 9.14
C GLY A 327 -10.27 -10.16 9.74
N ARG A 328 -11.37 -10.49 9.04
CA ARG A 328 -12.73 -10.05 9.38
C ARG A 328 -13.71 -11.19 9.65
N HIS A 329 -13.43 -12.38 9.13
CA HIS A 329 -14.24 -13.58 9.35
C HIS A 329 -13.46 -14.59 10.17
N VAL A 330 -13.92 -14.85 11.40
CA VAL A 330 -13.17 -15.68 12.35
C VAL A 330 -13.88 -16.98 12.67
N SER A 331 -13.09 -18.04 12.85
CA SER A 331 -13.51 -19.31 13.43
C SER A 331 -12.91 -19.44 14.83
N ILE A 332 -13.74 -19.76 15.82
CA ILE A 332 -13.36 -19.75 17.23
C ILE A 332 -13.58 -21.14 17.85
N ASP A 333 -12.49 -21.73 18.35
CA ASP A 333 -12.50 -22.94 19.16
C ASP A 333 -12.13 -22.58 20.61
N VAL A 334 -13.02 -22.87 21.56
CA VAL A 334 -12.81 -22.61 23.00
C VAL A 334 -12.96 -23.89 23.82
N VAL A 335 -11.96 -24.17 24.66
CA VAL A 335 -11.99 -25.21 25.70
C VAL A 335 -11.96 -24.54 27.07
N SER A 336 -13.03 -24.68 27.85
CA SER A 336 -13.12 -24.11 29.20
C SER A 336 -13.94 -24.98 30.14
N ALA A 337 -13.49 -25.12 31.39
CA ALA A 337 -14.26 -25.72 32.47
C ALA A 337 -15.57 -24.96 32.76
N ALA A 338 -15.66 -23.66 32.44
CA ALA A 338 -16.86 -22.84 32.64
C ALA A 338 -18.07 -23.31 31.80
N PHE A 339 -17.85 -24.21 30.84
CA PHE A 339 -18.89 -24.79 30.00
C PHE A 339 -19.57 -26.02 30.62
N GLU A 340 -19.07 -26.52 31.75
CA GLU A 340 -19.62 -27.69 32.42
C GLU A 340 -21.05 -27.42 32.94
N GLY A 341 -21.97 -28.33 32.62
CA GLY A 341 -23.39 -28.17 32.95
C GLY A 341 -24.17 -27.13 32.12
N GLN A 342 -23.53 -26.43 31.17
CA GLN A 342 -24.18 -25.46 30.29
C GLN A 342 -24.64 -26.06 28.97
N SER A 343 -25.77 -25.58 28.45
CA SER A 343 -26.25 -25.93 27.11
C SER A 343 -25.35 -25.33 26.01
N VAL A 344 -25.33 -25.93 24.83
CA VAL A 344 -24.53 -25.44 23.68
C VAL A 344 -24.80 -23.97 23.39
N VAL A 345 -26.07 -23.54 23.42
CA VAL A 345 -26.46 -22.15 23.18
C VAL A 345 -25.92 -21.22 24.26
N ASN A 346 -25.95 -21.62 25.53
CA ASN A 346 -25.39 -20.82 26.63
C ASN A 346 -23.87 -20.70 26.53
N ARG A 347 -23.18 -21.81 26.20
CA ARG A 347 -21.72 -21.81 25.99
C ARG A 347 -21.34 -20.80 24.89
N GLN A 348 -22.02 -20.86 23.75
CA GLN A 348 -21.81 -19.89 22.66
C GLN A 348 -22.10 -18.46 23.11
N ARG A 349 -23.19 -18.23 23.85
CA ARG A 349 -23.54 -16.90 24.37
C ARG A 349 -22.47 -16.33 25.31
N MET A 350 -21.83 -17.17 26.11
CA MET A 350 -20.73 -16.76 26.97
C MET A 350 -19.52 -16.30 26.15
N VAL A 351 -19.19 -17.01 25.08
CA VAL A 351 -18.12 -16.61 24.14
C VAL A 351 -18.49 -15.29 23.45
N TYR A 352 -19.70 -15.17 22.90
CA TYR A 352 -20.18 -13.92 22.28
C TYR A 352 -20.15 -12.73 23.23
N LYS A 353 -20.47 -12.93 24.51
CA LYS A 353 -20.37 -11.88 25.52
C LYS A 353 -18.93 -11.43 25.75
N ALA A 354 -17.97 -12.36 25.64
CA ALA A 354 -16.56 -12.07 25.87
C ALA A 354 -15.89 -11.32 24.70
N ILE A 355 -16.40 -11.50 23.49
CA ILE A 355 -15.90 -10.84 22.26
C ILE A 355 -16.84 -9.75 21.73
N TRP A 356 -17.77 -9.29 22.57
CA TRP A 356 -18.86 -8.41 22.12
C TRP A 356 -18.34 -7.07 21.57
N GLU A 357 -17.30 -6.50 22.19
CA GLU A 357 -16.73 -5.23 21.77
C GLU A 357 -15.97 -5.37 20.44
N GLU A 358 -15.27 -6.48 20.24
CA GLU A 358 -14.50 -6.81 19.03
C GLU A 358 -15.41 -7.09 17.83
N LEU A 359 -16.61 -7.62 18.06
CA LEU A 359 -17.64 -7.79 17.03
C LEU A 359 -18.23 -6.46 16.54
N GLN A 360 -18.03 -5.37 17.28
CA GLN A 360 -18.48 -4.04 16.85
C GLN A 360 -17.43 -3.30 16.01
N THR A 361 -16.16 -3.72 16.06
CA THR A 361 -15.04 -3.02 15.42
C THR A 361 -14.30 -3.86 14.40
N THR A 362 -13.81 -5.03 14.81
CA THR A 362 -12.73 -5.76 14.13
C THR A 362 -13.24 -6.98 13.38
N VAL A 363 -14.21 -7.70 13.94
CA VAL A 363 -14.77 -8.93 13.35
C VAL A 363 -16.15 -8.66 12.78
N HIS A 364 -16.33 -8.91 11.48
CA HIS A 364 -17.62 -8.73 10.81
C HIS A 364 -18.59 -9.88 11.13
N ALA A 365 -18.08 -11.11 11.21
CA ALA A 365 -18.87 -12.29 11.56
C ALA A 365 -18.01 -13.43 12.12
N VAL A 366 -18.61 -14.25 13.00
CA VAL A 366 -18.07 -15.54 13.43
C VAL A 366 -18.69 -16.63 12.54
N ASP A 367 -17.88 -17.25 11.69
CA ASP A 367 -18.36 -18.23 10.70
C ASP A 367 -18.56 -19.61 11.32
N GLN A 368 -17.65 -20.00 12.22
CA GLN A 368 -17.73 -21.25 12.98
C GLN A 368 -17.34 -21.04 14.45
N MET A 369 -18.12 -21.63 15.36
CA MET A 369 -17.85 -21.58 16.80
C MET A 369 -18.03 -22.95 17.44
N THR A 370 -16.95 -23.46 18.03
CA THR A 370 -16.95 -24.74 18.76
C THR A 370 -16.59 -24.50 20.22
N THR A 371 -17.43 -24.98 21.12
CA THR A 371 -17.24 -24.85 22.59
C THR A 371 -17.19 -26.22 23.23
N ARG A 372 -16.09 -26.56 23.92
CA ARG A 372 -15.85 -27.88 24.53
C ARG A 372 -15.44 -27.76 26.00
N THR A 373 -15.84 -28.72 26.82
CA THR A 373 -15.23 -28.87 28.16
C THR A 373 -13.86 -29.57 28.05
N PRO A 374 -12.99 -29.48 29.06
CA PRO A 374 -11.71 -30.20 29.05
C PRO A 374 -11.88 -31.71 28.85
N ALA A 375 -12.89 -32.32 29.49
CA ALA A 375 -13.22 -33.74 29.32
C ALA A 375 -13.68 -34.07 27.88
N GLU A 376 -14.46 -33.20 27.24
CA GLU A 376 -14.87 -33.35 25.83
C GLU A 376 -13.69 -33.20 24.86
N ALA A 377 -12.67 -32.41 25.22
CA ALA A 377 -11.47 -32.23 24.41
C ALA A 377 -10.48 -33.40 24.50
N GLU A 378 -10.36 -34.03 25.67
CA GLU A 378 -9.48 -35.19 25.91
C GLU A 378 -10.06 -36.51 25.34
N GLY A 379 -11.38 -36.62 25.23
CA GLY A 379 -12.06 -37.84 24.73
C GLY A 379 -11.97 -38.09 23.21
N ASN A 380 -11.16 -37.31 22.48
CA ASN A 380 -11.02 -37.37 21.02
C ASN A 380 -9.60 -37.76 20.55
N ILE A 381 -8.80 -38.42 21.39
CA ILE A 381 -7.48 -38.98 21.04
C ILE A 381 -7.59 -40.45 20.63
#